data_AF-A0A816H4J7-F1
#
_entry.id   AF-A0A816H4J7-F1
#
_cell.length_a   1.000
_cell.length_b   1.000
_cell.length_c   1.000
_cell.angle_alpha   90.00
_cell.angle_beta   90.00
_cell.angle_gamma   90.00
#
_symmetry.space_group_name_H-M   'P 1'
#
loop_
_entity.id
_entity.type
_entity.pdbx_description
1 polymer ?
#
loop_
_entity_poly.entity_id
_entity_poly.type
_entity_poly.pdbx_seq_one_letter_code
_entity_poly.pdbx_strand_id
1 'polypeptide(L)'
;MCILAPTYIPRGFRFVQVLGATTVQFAWEPPLAVDEVNIRGFHKAYQIEMFRLDDPENSLRVISNIPPNQAGIILFNAPANGLVGARIRIETDRYLGPTSPVIEFQTREGRPGPVTNLRGSQHAGNGILLFWEPPDEPNGFIIGYQIDYKTIESIVAQPGLDQPSIIIQDRNQLSYLIGGLKLNTKYRVQVRARTVAGLSISPAMIELTTNYSLVPSKPKFIVSYRGTTFFNVSFDPNAMAIHGSLYYVQYKEDERDGESIFKRTYVVSNDRSIIVSPLEPGKTYITILVAGDGIRAETKSDPQLVSTLGKDRGPRVRDASWFIGLLVSLSILVIVLIVVCGLMTQKGGQYSKLEQDALTHDEDDKFNDYNRASSDSSMKHSRSSLHDSTAELDADKRRTYLVKYGESEGFASDGQNEDPNNFSTAV
;
A
#
# COMPACT_ATOMS: atom_id res chain seq x y z
N MET A 1 66.84 14.10 2.26
CA MET A 1 66.07 13.71 1.06
C MET A 1 64.63 14.14 1.31
N CYS A 2 64.14 15.16 0.60
CA CYS A 2 62.73 15.58 0.72
C CYS A 2 61.86 14.49 0.11
N ILE A 3 61.04 13.83 0.93
CA ILE A 3 60.08 12.83 0.45
C ILE A 3 58.92 13.60 -0.16
N LEU A 4 58.75 13.48 -1.47
CA LEU A 4 57.72 14.19 -2.23
C LEU A 4 56.43 13.38 -2.22
N ALA A 5 55.28 14.06 -2.30
CA ALA A 5 54.00 13.38 -2.42
C ALA A 5 53.90 12.59 -3.76
N PRO A 6 53.27 11.40 -3.76
CA PRO A 6 52.97 10.62 -4.96
C PRO A 6 52.15 11.44 -5.96
N THR A 7 52.54 11.37 -7.24
CA THR A 7 51.80 11.97 -8.37
C THR A 7 51.17 10.91 -9.28
N TYR A 8 51.39 9.63 -9.00
CA TYR A 8 50.84 8.52 -9.78
C TYR A 8 49.33 8.36 -9.56
N ILE A 9 48.60 8.17 -10.66
CA ILE A 9 47.17 7.83 -10.71
C ILE A 9 47.05 6.39 -11.21
N PRO A 10 46.36 5.47 -10.50
CA PRO A 10 46.14 4.11 -10.99
C PRO A 10 45.44 4.07 -12.35
N ARG A 11 45.93 3.24 -13.27
CA ARG A 11 45.40 3.11 -14.62
C ARG A 11 44.40 1.96 -14.73
N GLY A 12 43.55 2.03 -15.76
CA GLY A 12 42.61 0.97 -16.09
C GLY A 12 41.56 0.68 -15.00
N PHE A 13 41.36 1.59 -14.03
CA PHE A 13 40.35 1.40 -13.00
C PHE A 13 38.97 1.34 -13.63
N ARG A 14 38.32 0.19 -13.49
CA ARG A 14 37.04 -0.09 -14.12
C ARG A 14 36.15 -0.91 -13.22
N PHE A 15 34.86 -0.63 -13.33
CA PHE A 15 33.80 -1.44 -12.76
C PHE A 15 33.67 -2.73 -13.57
N VAL A 16 33.57 -3.87 -12.88
CA VAL A 16 33.41 -5.19 -13.50
C VAL A 16 31.95 -5.61 -13.47
N GLN A 17 31.36 -5.73 -12.27
CA GLN A 17 29.96 -6.14 -12.10
C GLN A 17 29.44 -5.88 -10.67
N VAL A 18 28.11 -5.88 -10.54
CA VAL A 18 27.40 -5.92 -9.25
C VAL A 18 27.05 -7.37 -8.93
N LEU A 19 27.55 -7.88 -7.81
CA LEU A 19 27.30 -9.26 -7.33
C LEU A 19 26.10 -9.34 -6.39
N GLY A 20 25.74 -8.22 -5.74
CA GLY A 20 24.61 -8.10 -4.82
C GLY A 20 24.29 -6.64 -4.55
N ALA A 21 23.27 -6.34 -3.77
CA ALA A 21 22.84 -4.95 -3.53
C ALA A 21 23.94 -4.03 -2.96
N THR A 22 24.83 -4.60 -2.13
CA THR A 22 25.98 -3.90 -1.51
C THR A 22 27.32 -4.56 -1.87
N THR A 23 27.37 -5.39 -2.92
CA THR A 23 28.58 -6.14 -3.29
C THR A 23 28.95 -5.86 -4.73
N VAL A 24 30.15 -5.34 -4.95
CA VAL A 24 30.63 -4.87 -6.26
C VAL A 24 32.04 -5.36 -6.53
N GLN A 25 32.39 -5.49 -7.79
CA GLN A 25 33.71 -5.94 -8.23
C GLN A 25 34.38 -4.87 -9.10
N PHE A 26 35.65 -4.59 -8.80
CA PHE A 26 36.51 -3.67 -9.54
C PHE A 26 37.78 -4.37 -10.04
N ALA A 27 38.37 -3.81 -11.10
CA ALA A 27 39.68 -4.21 -11.62
C ALA A 27 40.47 -2.96 -12.03
N TRP A 28 41.80 -3.06 -12.01
CA TRP A 28 42.73 -2.02 -12.45
C TRP A 28 44.06 -2.62 -12.91
N GLU A 29 44.92 -1.77 -13.46
CA GLU A 29 46.26 -2.16 -13.90
C GLU A 29 47.30 -1.85 -12.82
N PRO A 30 48.15 -2.82 -12.42
CA PRO A 30 49.27 -2.57 -11.52
C PRO A 30 50.23 -1.52 -12.11
N PRO A 31 50.91 -0.71 -11.26
CA PRO A 31 51.99 0.18 -11.68
C PRO A 31 53.07 -0.59 -12.43
N LEU A 32 53.51 -0.05 -13.57
CA LEU A 32 54.66 -0.58 -14.29
C LEU A 32 55.95 -0.01 -13.66
N ALA A 33 57.09 -0.64 -13.94
CA ALA A 33 58.39 -0.16 -13.43
C ALA A 33 58.68 1.31 -13.81
N VAL A 34 58.17 1.78 -14.95
CA VAL A 34 58.29 3.18 -15.39
C VAL A 34 57.55 4.17 -14.46
N ASP A 35 56.55 3.68 -13.71
CA ASP A 35 55.69 4.50 -12.85
C ASP A 35 56.29 4.73 -11.45
N GLU A 36 57.36 4.01 -11.07
CA GLU A 36 58.03 4.15 -9.76
C GLU A 36 58.48 5.59 -9.48
N VAL A 37 58.91 6.30 -10.52
CA VAL A 37 59.31 7.72 -10.44
C VAL A 37 58.14 8.62 -10.02
N ASN A 38 56.91 8.24 -10.36
CA ASN A 38 55.69 8.99 -10.05
C ASN A 38 55.07 8.59 -8.71
N ILE A 39 55.40 7.40 -8.18
CA ILE A 39 54.96 6.94 -6.85
C ILE A 39 55.72 7.71 -5.75
N ARG A 40 56.99 8.08 -5.97
CA ARG A 40 57.80 8.93 -5.07
C ARG A 40 57.81 8.45 -3.61
N GLY A 41 57.90 7.14 -3.39
CA GLY A 41 57.88 6.50 -2.08
C GLY A 41 57.70 4.99 -2.18
N PHE A 42 57.46 4.30 -1.07
CA PHE A 42 57.13 2.88 -1.08
C PHE A 42 55.61 2.71 -1.24
N HIS A 43 55.18 2.08 -2.32
CA HIS A 43 53.77 1.78 -2.55
C HIS A 43 53.29 0.76 -1.52
N LYS A 44 52.50 1.22 -0.54
CA LYS A 44 52.05 0.42 0.58
C LYS A 44 50.72 -0.27 0.30
N ALA A 45 49.77 0.45 -0.28
CA ALA A 45 48.43 -0.06 -0.57
C ALA A 45 47.69 0.78 -1.62
N TYR A 46 46.57 0.28 -2.14
CA TYR A 46 45.54 1.10 -2.76
C TYR A 46 44.46 1.50 -1.76
N GLN A 47 43.77 2.59 -2.09
CA GLN A 47 42.58 3.05 -1.43
C GLN A 47 41.48 3.31 -2.46
N ILE A 48 40.30 2.73 -2.25
CA ILE A 48 39.11 2.94 -3.07
C ILE A 48 38.08 3.70 -2.25
N GLU A 49 37.52 4.74 -2.85
CA GLU A 49 36.41 5.51 -2.30
C GLU A 49 35.17 5.23 -3.17
N MET A 50 34.04 4.91 -2.52
CA MET A 50 32.73 4.75 -3.15
C MET A 50 31.74 5.67 -2.47
N PHE A 51 30.87 6.30 -3.23
CA PHE A 51 29.85 7.20 -2.71
C PHE A 51 28.68 7.27 -3.69
N ARG A 52 27.47 7.48 -3.18
CA ARG A 52 26.33 7.79 -4.03
C ARG A 52 26.49 9.20 -4.60
N LEU A 53 26.12 9.40 -5.85
CA LEU A 53 26.22 10.70 -6.50
C LEU A 53 25.19 11.72 -5.98
N ASP A 54 24.06 11.25 -5.45
CA ASP A 54 23.00 12.10 -4.90
C ASP A 54 23.26 12.55 -3.45
N ASP A 55 24.08 11.81 -2.71
CA ASP A 55 24.47 12.13 -1.33
C ASP A 55 25.91 11.67 -1.04
N PRO A 56 26.93 12.34 -1.60
CA PRO A 56 28.30 11.84 -1.59
C PRO A 56 28.94 11.83 -0.20
N GLU A 57 28.58 12.76 0.68
CA GLU A 57 29.22 12.91 1.99
C GLU A 57 28.75 11.83 2.98
N ASN A 58 27.43 11.62 3.11
CA ASN A 58 26.90 10.65 4.08
C ASN A 58 27.07 9.19 3.60
N SER A 59 27.17 8.98 2.29
CA SER A 59 27.33 7.65 1.70
C SER A 59 28.77 7.26 1.39
N LEU A 60 29.76 8.11 1.72
CA LEU A 60 31.16 7.81 1.49
C LEU A 60 31.56 6.53 2.22
N ARG A 61 32.16 5.60 1.47
CA ARG A 61 32.75 4.36 1.95
C ARG A 61 34.18 4.30 1.46
N VAL A 62 35.11 4.22 2.40
CA VAL A 62 36.54 4.24 2.14
C VAL A 62 37.11 2.88 2.47
N ILE A 63 37.68 2.22 1.47
CA ILE A 63 38.36 0.93 1.62
C ILE A 63 39.87 1.18 1.45
N SER A 64 40.63 0.92 2.50
CA SER A 64 42.09 1.03 2.51
C SER A 64 42.75 -0.34 2.65
N ASN A 65 44.09 -0.36 2.73
CA ASN A 65 44.89 -1.58 2.93
C ASN A 65 44.73 -2.64 1.83
N ILE A 66 44.40 -2.24 0.60
CA ILE A 66 44.39 -3.15 -0.55
C ILE A 66 45.85 -3.38 -0.99
N PRO A 67 46.36 -4.62 -1.00
CA PRO A 67 47.74 -4.92 -1.35
C PRO A 67 48.20 -4.33 -2.70
N PRO A 68 49.47 -3.89 -2.81
CA PRO A 68 50.00 -3.23 -4.00
C PRO A 68 50.10 -4.16 -5.22
N ASN A 69 50.19 -5.48 -4.99
CA ASN A 69 50.23 -6.52 -6.02
C ASN A 69 48.84 -6.95 -6.52
N GLN A 70 47.77 -6.38 -5.99
CA GLN A 70 46.40 -6.69 -6.39
C GLN A 70 45.99 -5.87 -7.63
N ALA A 71 45.25 -6.50 -8.55
CA ALA A 71 44.76 -5.91 -9.80
C ALA A 71 43.21 -5.91 -9.90
N GLY A 72 42.53 -6.27 -8.81
CA GLY A 72 41.07 -6.30 -8.73
C GLY A 72 40.58 -6.82 -7.39
N ILE A 73 39.37 -6.44 -7.00
CA ILE A 73 38.82 -6.72 -5.67
C ILE A 73 37.28 -6.83 -5.71
N ILE A 74 36.74 -7.65 -4.81
CA ILE A 74 35.30 -7.67 -4.49
C ILE A 74 35.13 -6.90 -3.19
N LEU A 75 34.32 -5.85 -3.21
CA LEU A 75 34.02 -5.02 -2.06
C LEU A 75 32.63 -5.33 -1.53
N PHE A 76 32.54 -5.45 -0.21
CA PHE A 76 31.29 -5.52 0.54
C PHE A 76 30.94 -4.13 1.09
N ASN A 77 29.66 -3.93 1.41
CA ASN A 77 29.12 -2.67 1.93
C ASN A 77 29.25 -1.46 0.98
N ALA A 78 29.11 -1.69 -0.33
CA ALA A 78 28.94 -0.61 -1.29
C ALA A 78 27.58 0.09 -1.06
N PRO A 79 27.46 1.42 -1.31
CA PRO A 79 26.20 2.12 -1.17
C PRO A 79 25.10 1.51 -2.07
N ALA A 80 24.00 1.06 -1.46
CA ALA A 80 22.90 0.43 -2.18
C ALA A 80 21.87 1.45 -2.69
N ASN A 81 21.01 0.98 -3.60
CA ASN A 81 19.84 1.71 -4.09
C ASN A 81 20.15 3.09 -4.71
N GLY A 82 21.08 3.17 -5.66
CA GLY A 82 21.39 4.44 -6.31
C GLY A 82 22.49 4.36 -7.37
N LEU A 83 22.74 5.50 -8.00
CA LEU A 83 23.89 5.71 -8.88
C LEU A 83 25.12 6.00 -8.01
N VAL A 84 26.13 5.15 -8.10
CA VAL A 84 27.32 5.17 -7.25
C VAL A 84 28.53 5.57 -8.09
N GLY A 85 29.31 6.52 -7.58
CA GLY A 85 30.64 6.86 -8.04
C GLY A 85 31.71 6.10 -7.27
N ALA A 86 32.75 5.64 -7.95
CA ALA A 86 33.95 5.10 -7.32
C ALA A 86 35.23 5.70 -7.92
N ARG A 87 36.27 5.84 -7.09
CA ARG A 87 37.61 6.27 -7.50
C ARG A 87 38.68 5.57 -6.70
N ILE A 88 39.86 5.38 -7.29
CA ILE A 88 41.00 4.70 -6.68
C ILE A 88 42.20 5.64 -6.59
N ARG A 89 43.01 5.49 -5.55
CA ARG A 89 44.33 6.13 -5.41
C ARG A 89 45.33 5.19 -4.77
N ILE A 90 46.61 5.53 -4.85
CA ILE A 90 47.67 4.86 -4.11
C ILE A 90 47.86 5.48 -2.72
N GLU A 91 48.22 4.65 -1.76
CA GLU A 91 48.70 5.01 -0.42
C GLU A 91 50.18 4.61 -0.34
N THR A 92 51.04 5.60 -0.09
CA THR A 92 52.44 5.36 0.25
C THR A 92 52.63 5.32 1.76
N ASP A 93 53.84 5.03 2.20
CA ASP A 93 54.25 5.05 3.60
C ASP A 93 54.03 6.39 4.31
N ARG A 94 53.83 7.50 3.59
CA ARG A 94 53.63 8.84 4.19
C ARG A 94 52.49 9.67 3.60
N TYR A 95 52.06 9.40 2.37
CA TYR A 95 51.15 10.29 1.63
C TYR A 95 50.13 9.51 0.78
N LEU A 96 49.03 10.18 0.48
CA LEU A 96 48.02 9.70 -0.46
C LEU A 96 48.27 10.32 -1.84
N GLY A 97 48.18 9.50 -2.88
CA GLY A 97 48.27 9.94 -4.26
C GLY A 97 47.00 10.63 -4.76
N PRO A 98 47.05 11.25 -5.94
CA PRO A 98 45.86 11.75 -6.61
C PRO A 98 44.87 10.62 -6.91
N THR A 99 43.58 10.96 -6.88
CA THR A 99 42.51 10.01 -7.24
C THR A 99 42.36 9.86 -8.75
N SER A 100 41.99 8.67 -9.19
CA SER A 100 41.50 8.43 -10.55
C SER A 100 40.25 9.28 -10.85
N PRO A 101 39.88 9.42 -12.14
CA PRO A 101 38.54 9.81 -12.51
C PRO A 101 37.49 8.93 -11.83
N VAL A 102 36.31 9.50 -11.59
CA VAL A 102 35.18 8.77 -11.01
C VAL A 102 34.58 7.88 -12.09
N ILE A 103 34.37 6.61 -11.75
CA ILE A 103 33.57 5.68 -12.56
C ILE A 103 32.19 5.55 -11.92
N GLU A 104 31.16 5.43 -12.75
CA GLU A 104 29.77 5.39 -12.30
C GLU A 104 29.12 4.04 -12.61
N PHE A 105 28.31 3.54 -11.68
CA PHE A 105 27.54 2.31 -11.85
C PHE A 105 26.29 2.32 -10.97
N GLN A 106 25.26 1.56 -11.36
CA GLN A 106 24.00 1.47 -10.63
C GLN A 106 24.00 0.30 -9.66
N THR A 107 23.67 0.53 -8.40
CA THR A 107 23.42 -0.52 -7.41
C THR A 107 21.93 -0.84 -7.28
N ARG A 108 21.64 -2.08 -6.86
CA ARG A 108 20.27 -2.55 -6.63
C ARG A 108 19.82 -2.22 -5.21
N GLU A 109 18.52 -2.27 -4.98
CA GLU A 109 17.96 -2.24 -3.63
C GLU A 109 18.37 -3.47 -2.83
N GLY A 110 18.69 -3.26 -1.56
CA GLY A 110 19.22 -4.24 -0.64
C GLY A 110 18.44 -4.31 0.67
N ARG A 111 18.86 -5.26 1.50
CA ARG A 111 18.32 -5.42 2.85
C ARG A 111 18.80 -4.24 3.73
N PRO A 112 17.92 -3.65 4.56
CA PRO A 112 18.30 -2.54 5.42
C PRO A 112 19.33 -2.92 6.48
N GLY A 113 19.99 -1.90 7.04
CA GLY A 113 20.65 -1.99 8.34
C GLY A 113 19.65 -2.16 9.50
N PRO A 114 20.13 -2.34 10.74
CA PRO A 114 19.27 -2.34 11.93
C PRO A 114 18.59 -0.98 12.11
N VAL A 115 17.41 -0.98 12.74
CA VAL A 115 16.78 0.29 13.20
C VAL A 115 17.67 0.96 14.25
N THR A 116 17.61 2.29 14.32
CA THR A 116 18.40 3.07 15.27
C THR A 116 17.55 3.43 16.49
N ASN A 117 18.20 3.85 17.58
CA ASN A 117 17.56 4.34 18.81
C ASN A 117 16.44 3.42 19.37
N LEU A 118 16.60 2.09 19.26
CA LEU A 118 15.62 1.15 19.80
C LEU A 118 15.57 1.25 21.33
N ARG A 119 14.42 1.66 21.84
CA ARG A 119 14.13 1.76 23.27
C ARG A 119 12.78 1.15 23.59
N GLY A 120 12.63 0.70 24.83
CA GLY A 120 11.35 0.19 25.29
C GLY A 120 11.12 0.44 26.77
N SER A 121 9.86 0.51 27.15
CA SER A 121 9.42 0.71 28.52
C SER A 121 8.29 -0.26 28.85
N GLN A 122 8.16 -0.59 30.13
CA GLN A 122 7.00 -1.33 30.63
C GLN A 122 5.71 -0.52 30.37
N HIS A 123 4.62 -1.21 30.06
CA HIS A 123 3.30 -0.63 29.86
C HIS A 123 2.25 -1.48 30.56
N ALA A 124 1.47 -0.91 31.47
CA ALA A 124 0.34 -1.59 32.13
C ALA A 124 0.68 -2.95 32.80
N GLY A 125 1.90 -3.12 33.31
CA GLY A 125 2.36 -4.34 33.99
C GLY A 125 2.72 -5.50 33.05
N ASN A 126 1.90 -5.80 32.05
CA ASN A 126 2.13 -6.91 31.11
C ASN A 126 2.23 -6.50 29.64
N GLY A 127 2.61 -5.26 29.37
CA GLY A 127 2.92 -4.77 28.05
C GLY A 127 4.32 -4.19 27.95
N ILE A 128 4.85 -4.14 26.74
CA ILE A 128 6.09 -3.46 26.40
C ILE A 128 5.78 -2.46 25.29
N LEU A 129 6.00 -1.18 25.57
CA LEU A 129 5.90 -0.11 24.59
C LEU A 129 7.28 0.13 23.98
N LEU A 130 7.39 -0.02 22.66
CA LEU A 130 8.61 0.14 21.89
C LEU A 130 8.62 1.46 21.14
N PHE A 131 9.81 2.02 20.98
CA PHE A 131 10.09 3.14 20.09
C PHE A 131 11.42 2.91 19.38
N TRP A 132 11.51 3.28 18.11
CA TRP A 132 12.74 3.20 17.32
C TRP A 132 12.78 4.31 16.27
N GLU A 133 13.91 4.45 15.59
CA GLU A 133 14.12 5.36 14.46
C GLU A 133 14.48 4.56 13.19
N PRO A 134 14.28 5.12 11.98
CA PRO A 134 14.66 4.47 10.74
C PRO A 134 16.16 4.12 10.69
N PRO A 135 16.57 3.07 9.95
CA PRO A 135 17.99 2.73 9.79
C PRO A 135 18.80 3.86 9.14
N ASP A 136 20.04 4.09 9.62
CA ASP A 136 21.01 4.99 8.96
C ASP A 136 21.40 4.48 7.56
N GLU A 137 21.40 3.16 7.39
CA GLU A 137 21.67 2.48 6.13
C GLU A 137 20.39 1.80 5.62
N PRO A 138 19.43 2.54 5.04
CA PRO A 138 18.15 1.96 4.61
C PRO A 138 18.33 0.98 3.45
N ASN A 139 19.39 1.15 2.65
CA ASN A 139 19.74 0.33 1.49
C ASN A 139 18.60 0.12 0.48
N GLY A 140 17.56 0.94 0.52
CA GLY A 140 16.29 0.69 -0.15
C GLY A 140 15.17 1.59 0.35
N PHE A 141 13.96 1.39 -0.16
CA PHE A 141 12.77 2.05 0.33
C PHE A 141 12.14 1.24 1.47
N ILE A 142 12.12 1.81 2.69
CA ILE A 142 11.51 1.15 3.84
C ILE A 142 10.00 1.04 3.64
N ILE A 143 9.48 -0.19 3.60
CA ILE A 143 8.06 -0.55 3.45
C ILE A 143 7.42 -1.02 4.77
N GLY A 144 8.11 -0.84 5.90
CA GLY A 144 7.60 -1.19 7.23
C GLY A 144 8.62 -1.90 8.11
N TYR A 145 8.13 -2.52 9.17
CA TYR A 145 8.94 -3.11 10.23
C TYR A 145 8.39 -4.47 10.66
N GLN A 146 9.25 -5.29 11.24
CA GLN A 146 8.89 -6.56 11.87
C GLN A 146 9.40 -6.57 13.31
N ILE A 147 8.53 -7.01 14.23
CA ILE A 147 8.85 -7.15 15.64
C ILE A 147 8.71 -8.62 16.04
N ASP A 148 9.78 -9.18 16.59
CA ASP A 148 9.85 -10.54 17.11
C ASP A 148 10.15 -10.47 18.61
N TYR A 149 9.51 -11.29 19.43
CA TYR A 149 9.75 -11.29 20.87
C TYR A 149 9.63 -12.69 21.48
N LYS A 150 10.44 -12.95 22.51
CA LYS A 150 10.46 -14.25 23.20
C LYS A 150 10.86 -14.12 24.67
N THR A 151 10.39 -15.04 25.49
CA THR A 151 10.81 -15.15 26.90
C THR A 151 12.24 -15.68 27.00
N ILE A 152 13.04 -15.13 27.92
CA ILE A 152 14.44 -15.53 28.11
C ILE A 152 14.58 -16.79 28.99
N GLU A 153 13.56 -17.12 29.79
CA GLU A 153 13.60 -18.21 30.79
C GLU A 153 13.54 -19.64 30.23
N SER A 154 13.74 -19.85 28.93
CA SER A 154 13.88 -21.20 28.37
C SER A 154 15.35 -21.55 28.17
N ILE A 155 15.94 -22.21 29.18
CA ILE A 155 17.29 -22.83 29.10
C ILE A 155 17.31 -23.95 28.04
N VAL A 156 16.15 -24.47 27.66
CA VAL A 156 15.97 -25.24 26.44
C VAL A 156 15.53 -24.25 25.38
N ALA A 157 16.33 -24.01 24.35
CA ALA A 157 15.78 -23.47 23.11
C ALA A 157 14.77 -24.51 22.60
N GLN A 158 13.52 -24.46 23.08
CA GLN A 158 12.44 -25.17 22.44
C GLN A 158 12.29 -24.48 21.08
N PRO A 159 12.63 -25.15 19.98
CA PRO A 159 12.32 -24.61 18.68
C PRO A 159 10.78 -24.58 18.59
N GLY A 160 10.19 -23.41 18.34
CA GLY A 160 8.82 -23.38 17.85
C GLY A 160 7.69 -23.19 18.87
N LEU A 161 7.89 -22.52 20.01
CA LEU A 161 6.80 -21.66 20.50
C LEU A 161 6.98 -20.26 19.90
N ASP A 162 6.92 -20.23 18.56
CA ASP A 162 7.08 -19.03 17.76
C ASP A 162 5.86 -18.14 18.03
N GLN A 163 6.04 -17.17 18.92
CA GLN A 163 5.07 -16.11 19.03
C GLN A 163 5.06 -15.38 17.67
N PRO A 164 3.88 -15.20 17.04
CA PRO A 164 3.83 -14.74 15.66
C PRO A 164 4.52 -13.38 15.54
N SER A 165 5.37 -13.25 14.52
CA SER A 165 5.99 -11.98 14.16
C SER A 165 4.93 -10.92 13.92
N ILE A 166 5.10 -9.75 14.54
CA ILE A 166 4.24 -8.60 14.31
C ILE A 166 4.77 -7.87 13.07
N ILE A 167 3.94 -7.80 12.02
CA ILE A 167 4.29 -7.13 10.77
C ILE A 167 3.61 -5.76 10.71
N ILE A 168 4.43 -4.71 10.69
CA ILE A 168 3.99 -3.33 10.53
C ILE A 168 4.18 -2.94 9.06
N GLN A 169 3.09 -2.59 8.39
CA GLN A 169 3.11 -2.18 6.98
C GLN A 169 3.38 -0.68 6.80
N ASP A 170 3.05 0.13 7.81
CA ASP A 170 3.29 1.57 7.76
C ASP A 170 4.75 1.87 8.09
N ARG A 171 5.47 2.46 7.12
CA ARG A 171 6.86 2.90 7.27
C ARG A 171 7.04 4.06 8.24
N ASN A 172 5.98 4.81 8.53
CA ASN A 172 6.03 5.95 9.43
C ASN A 172 5.68 5.57 10.87
N GLN A 173 5.23 4.32 11.09
CA GLN A 173 4.97 3.81 12.43
C GLN A 173 6.30 3.42 13.09
N LEU A 174 6.74 4.27 14.03
CA LEU A 174 8.01 4.16 14.76
C LEU A 174 7.84 3.76 16.23
N SER A 175 6.64 3.30 16.59
CA SER A 175 6.30 2.82 17.92
C SER A 175 5.29 1.68 17.87
N TYR A 176 5.37 0.76 18.82
CA TYR A 176 4.42 -0.34 18.92
C TYR A 176 4.24 -0.82 20.36
N LEU A 177 3.00 -1.05 20.78
CA LEU A 177 2.66 -1.66 22.06
C LEU A 177 2.40 -3.16 21.91
N ILE A 178 3.33 -3.97 22.42
CA ILE A 178 3.11 -5.40 22.61
C ILE A 178 2.33 -5.58 23.93
N GLY A 179 1.06 -5.94 23.86
CA GLY A 179 0.21 -6.19 25.03
C GLY A 179 0.04 -7.68 25.34
N GLY A 180 -0.53 -8.00 26.51
CA GLY A 180 -0.91 -9.38 26.85
C GLY A 180 0.27 -10.34 27.12
N LEU A 181 1.42 -9.82 27.54
CA LEU A 181 2.58 -10.62 27.89
C LEU A 181 2.38 -11.34 29.24
N LYS A 182 3.26 -12.30 29.55
CA LYS A 182 3.31 -12.90 30.89
C LYS A 182 3.87 -11.88 31.88
N LEU A 183 3.28 -11.82 33.08
CA LEU A 183 3.72 -10.95 34.18
C LEU A 183 5.07 -11.41 34.74
N ASN A 184 5.84 -10.48 35.32
CA ASN A 184 7.14 -10.74 35.96
C ASN A 184 8.06 -11.67 35.15
N THR A 185 8.08 -11.51 33.83
CA THR A 185 8.79 -12.39 32.90
C THR A 185 9.75 -11.56 32.06
N LYS A 186 10.99 -12.02 31.91
CA LYS A 186 11.98 -11.34 31.07
C LYS A 186 11.81 -11.69 29.60
N TYR A 187 11.65 -10.68 28.75
CA TYR A 187 11.50 -10.79 27.31
C TYR A 187 12.71 -10.22 26.59
N ARG A 188 13.09 -10.86 25.49
CA ARG A 188 13.98 -10.33 24.46
C ARG A 188 13.12 -9.92 23.27
N VAL A 189 13.23 -8.66 22.87
CA VAL A 189 12.49 -8.08 21.76
C VAL A 189 13.46 -7.66 20.67
N GLN A 190 13.13 -7.97 19.42
CA GLN A 190 13.91 -7.68 18.24
C GLN A 190 13.07 -6.89 17.24
N VAL A 191 13.64 -5.84 16.67
CA VAL A 191 12.99 -5.02 15.63
C VAL A 191 13.87 -5.03 14.38
N ARG A 192 13.25 -5.28 13.23
CA ARG A 192 13.88 -5.27 11.91
C ARG A 192 13.12 -4.32 10.98
N ALA A 193 13.85 -3.55 10.18
CA ALA A 193 13.27 -2.79 9.08
C ALA A 193 13.09 -3.71 7.86
N ARG A 194 12.22 -3.32 6.94
CA ARG A 194 11.88 -4.10 5.75
C ARG A 194 11.91 -3.26 4.48
N THR A 195 12.54 -3.81 3.45
CA THR A 195 12.47 -3.36 2.05
C THR A 195 11.89 -4.46 1.17
N VAL A 196 11.75 -4.21 -0.13
CA VAL A 196 11.38 -5.26 -1.10
C VAL A 196 12.45 -6.34 -1.22
N ALA A 197 13.70 -6.05 -0.89
CA ALA A 197 14.80 -7.02 -0.87
C ALA A 197 14.82 -7.89 0.41
N GLY A 198 14.02 -7.54 1.43
CA GLY A 198 13.81 -8.33 2.63
C GLY A 198 13.99 -7.56 3.94
N LEU A 199 14.14 -8.32 5.03
CA LEU A 199 14.35 -7.77 6.38
C LEU A 199 15.80 -7.37 6.63
N SER A 200 16.03 -6.51 7.61
CA SER A 200 17.38 -6.18 8.09
C SER A 200 18.21 -7.42 8.38
N ILE A 201 19.48 -7.40 7.96
CA ILE A 201 20.42 -8.52 8.18
C ILE A 201 20.60 -8.78 9.68
N SER A 202 20.81 -7.69 10.43
CA SER A 202 20.94 -7.70 11.88
C SER A 202 19.72 -7.02 12.52
N PRO A 203 19.08 -7.63 13.53
CA PRO A 203 18.03 -6.98 14.28
C PRO A 203 18.60 -5.99 15.30
N ALA A 204 17.89 -4.89 15.55
CA ALA A 204 18.06 -4.17 16.80
C ALA A 204 17.39 -4.96 17.93
N MET A 205 17.96 -4.98 19.13
CA MET A 205 17.50 -5.82 20.23
C MET A 205 17.52 -5.09 21.55
N ILE A 206 16.50 -5.34 22.38
CA ILE A 206 16.45 -4.94 23.79
C ILE A 206 15.91 -6.09 24.65
N GLU A 207 16.20 -6.03 25.95
CA GLU A 207 15.65 -6.95 26.93
C GLU A 207 14.93 -6.19 28.04
N LEU A 208 13.70 -6.61 28.36
CA LEU A 208 12.83 -5.95 29.32
C LEU A 208 12.09 -7.01 30.13
N THR A 209 11.92 -6.76 31.43
CA THR A 209 11.10 -7.60 32.30
C THR A 209 9.74 -6.95 32.44
N THR A 210 8.65 -7.70 32.28
CA THR A 210 7.30 -7.24 32.64
C THR A 210 7.15 -7.14 34.16
N ASN A 211 6.10 -6.48 34.63
CA ASN A 211 5.86 -6.24 36.06
C ASN A 211 4.62 -7.02 36.55
N TYR A 212 4.18 -6.74 37.78
CA TYR A 212 2.89 -7.20 38.30
C TYR A 212 1.72 -6.43 37.66
N SER A 213 0.54 -7.04 37.71
CA SER A 213 -0.68 -6.45 37.15
C SER A 213 -1.24 -5.36 38.06
N LEU A 214 -1.70 -4.28 37.46
CA LEU A 214 -2.44 -3.20 38.12
C LEU A 214 -3.84 -3.14 37.53
N VAL A 215 -4.84 -2.81 38.36
CA VAL A 215 -6.19 -2.57 37.88
C VAL A 215 -6.22 -1.27 37.08
N PRO A 216 -6.59 -1.30 35.79
CA PRO A 216 -6.65 -0.08 34.98
C PRO A 216 -7.63 0.92 35.57
N SER A 217 -7.38 2.21 35.32
CA SER A 217 -8.39 3.23 35.59
C SER A 217 -9.56 3.07 34.63
N LYS A 218 -10.71 3.65 35.00
CA LYS A 218 -11.92 3.60 34.19
C LYS A 218 -11.67 4.20 32.79
N PRO A 219 -11.79 3.41 31.71
CA PRO A 219 -11.53 3.93 30.37
C PRO A 219 -12.66 4.83 29.90
N LYS A 220 -12.33 5.76 29.01
CA LYS A 220 -13.28 6.61 28.30
C LYS A 220 -13.09 6.42 26.80
N PHE A 221 -14.19 6.49 26.06
CA PHE A 221 -14.15 6.37 24.61
C PHE A 221 -15.08 7.37 23.95
N ILE A 222 -14.87 7.59 22.67
CA ILE A 222 -15.73 8.36 21.79
C ILE A 222 -16.12 7.50 20.59
N VAL A 223 -17.30 7.76 20.02
CA VAL A 223 -17.72 7.15 18.76
C VAL A 223 -17.25 8.04 17.62
N SER A 224 -16.18 7.62 16.94
CA SER A 224 -15.53 8.42 15.89
C SER A 224 -16.25 8.33 14.54
N TYR A 225 -16.84 7.18 14.22
CA TYR A 225 -17.58 6.97 12.98
C TYR A 225 -18.79 6.06 13.19
N ARG A 226 -19.88 6.30 12.44
CA ARG A 226 -21.07 5.45 12.43
C ARG A 226 -21.44 5.10 11.01
N GLY A 227 -21.55 3.81 10.73
CA GLY A 227 -22.08 3.26 9.49
C GLY A 227 -23.48 2.68 9.70
N THR A 228 -24.02 2.05 8.66
CA THR A 228 -25.33 1.37 8.73
C THR A 228 -25.30 0.07 9.52
N THR A 229 -24.16 -0.61 9.55
CA THR A 229 -24.01 -1.94 10.18
C THR A 229 -22.77 -2.02 11.08
N PHE A 230 -22.17 -0.87 11.41
CA PHE A 230 -20.98 -0.80 12.24
C PHE A 230 -20.83 0.59 12.85
N PHE A 231 -20.02 0.71 13.89
CA PHE A 231 -19.49 1.99 14.34
C PHE A 231 -18.05 1.80 14.85
N ASN A 232 -17.28 2.88 14.86
CA ASN A 232 -15.89 2.87 15.33
C ASN A 232 -15.80 3.54 16.70
N VAL A 233 -15.18 2.83 17.65
CA VAL A 233 -14.91 3.29 19.01
C VAL A 233 -13.45 3.70 19.09
N SER A 234 -13.18 4.97 19.39
CA SER A 234 -11.82 5.49 19.56
C SER A 234 -11.57 5.85 21.01
N PHE A 235 -10.35 5.59 21.49
CA PHE A 235 -9.95 5.84 22.87
C PHE A 235 -8.50 6.28 22.94
N ASP A 236 -8.16 7.01 24.00
CA ASP A 236 -6.78 7.38 24.30
C ASP A 236 -6.37 6.72 25.61
N PRO A 237 -5.48 5.71 25.56
CA PRO A 237 -4.89 5.15 26.76
C PRO A 237 -4.35 6.24 27.67
N ASN A 238 -3.56 7.18 27.15
CA ASN A 238 -2.80 8.18 27.93
C ASN A 238 -3.67 9.10 28.78
N ALA A 239 -4.97 9.18 28.51
CA ALA A 239 -5.93 9.94 29.33
C ALA A 239 -6.27 9.26 30.67
N MET A 240 -5.88 7.99 30.87
CA MET A 240 -6.09 7.25 32.12
C MET A 240 -4.91 7.45 33.09
N ALA A 241 -5.13 7.32 34.41
CA ALA A 241 -4.00 7.35 35.36
C ALA A 241 -3.22 6.03 35.35
N ILE A 242 -3.94 4.91 35.22
CA ILE A 242 -3.39 3.57 35.03
C ILE A 242 -4.02 3.00 33.76
N HIS A 243 -3.20 2.68 32.78
CA HIS A 243 -3.65 2.15 31.48
C HIS A 243 -3.74 0.62 31.52
N GLY A 244 -4.55 0.03 30.63
CA GLY A 244 -4.50 -1.39 30.33
C GLY A 244 -3.50 -1.71 29.21
N SER A 245 -3.09 -2.97 29.06
CA SER A 245 -2.27 -3.40 27.92
C SER A 245 -3.11 -3.95 26.76
N LEU A 246 -4.37 -4.30 27.06
CA LEU A 246 -5.34 -4.88 26.15
C LEU A 246 -6.68 -4.15 26.28
N TYR A 247 -7.34 -3.97 25.14
CA TYR A 247 -8.62 -3.28 25.03
C TYR A 247 -9.56 -4.07 24.13
N TYR A 248 -10.84 -4.07 24.47
CA TYR A 248 -11.91 -4.61 23.61
C TYR A 248 -13.23 -3.92 23.94
N VAL A 249 -14.20 -4.02 23.04
CA VAL A 249 -15.54 -3.44 23.25
C VAL A 249 -16.54 -4.56 23.55
N GLN A 250 -17.32 -4.37 24.61
CA GLN A 250 -18.54 -5.13 24.87
C GLN A 250 -19.73 -4.35 24.35
N TYR A 251 -20.60 -5.02 23.61
CA TYR A 251 -21.80 -4.38 23.08
C TYR A 251 -23.00 -5.34 23.11
N LYS A 252 -24.19 -4.78 23.32
CA LYS A 252 -25.46 -5.50 23.20
C LYS A 252 -26.54 -4.59 22.68
N GLU A 253 -27.54 -5.16 22.04
CA GLU A 253 -28.69 -4.38 21.58
C GLU A 253 -29.51 -3.88 22.77
N ASP A 254 -29.97 -2.63 22.69
CA ASP A 254 -30.84 -2.00 23.69
C ASP A 254 -32.30 -2.48 23.51
N GLU A 255 -32.52 -3.75 23.82
CA GLU A 255 -33.86 -4.35 23.82
C GLU A 255 -34.57 -4.09 25.15
N ARG A 256 -35.82 -3.61 25.07
CA ARG A 256 -36.64 -3.26 26.27
C ARG A 256 -37.02 -4.47 27.13
N ASP A 257 -36.93 -5.69 26.60
CA ASP A 257 -37.35 -6.95 27.27
C ASP A 257 -36.21 -7.82 27.82
N GLY A 258 -34.95 -7.34 27.76
CA GLY A 258 -33.91 -7.78 28.69
C GLY A 258 -33.11 -9.06 28.38
N GLU A 259 -33.31 -9.76 27.26
CA GLU A 259 -32.58 -11.00 26.94
C GLU A 259 -31.31 -10.86 26.08
N SER A 260 -30.85 -9.64 25.78
CA SER A 260 -29.64 -9.48 24.95
C SER A 260 -28.33 -9.71 25.74
N ILE A 261 -27.52 -10.65 25.25
CA ILE A 261 -26.19 -10.97 25.81
C ILE A 261 -25.14 -10.02 25.24
N PHE A 262 -24.20 -9.58 26.09
CA PHE A 262 -23.04 -8.82 25.65
C PHE A 262 -22.15 -9.65 24.71
N LYS A 263 -21.99 -9.16 23.49
CA LYS A 263 -20.98 -9.61 22.53
C LYS A 263 -19.68 -8.86 22.77
N ARG A 264 -18.55 -9.46 22.37
CA ARG A 264 -17.20 -8.92 22.52
C ARG A 264 -16.50 -8.84 21.16
N THR A 265 -15.77 -7.75 20.91
CA THR A 265 -14.89 -7.60 19.73
C THR A 265 -13.57 -8.37 19.89
N TYR A 266 -12.75 -8.41 18.83
CA TYR A 266 -11.35 -8.81 18.98
C TYR A 266 -10.62 -7.88 19.96
N VAL A 267 -9.60 -8.43 20.62
CA VAL A 267 -8.77 -7.71 21.58
C VAL A 267 -7.64 -7.01 20.83
N VAL A 268 -7.39 -5.74 21.17
CA VAL A 268 -6.31 -4.93 20.61
C VAL A 268 -5.35 -4.49 21.71
N SER A 269 -4.07 -4.32 21.37
CA SER A 269 -3.09 -3.69 22.26
C SER A 269 -2.66 -2.32 21.74
N ASN A 270 -2.17 -2.27 20.49
CA ASN A 270 -1.59 -1.08 19.89
C ASN A 270 -2.63 -0.16 19.24
N ASP A 271 -3.74 -0.72 18.75
CA ASP A 271 -4.75 0.05 18.03
C ASP A 271 -5.54 0.95 18.98
N ARG A 272 -5.71 2.22 18.58
CA ARG A 272 -6.46 3.23 19.34
C ARG A 272 -7.93 3.34 18.93
N SER A 273 -8.37 2.43 18.06
CA SER A 273 -9.75 2.37 17.63
C SER A 273 -10.17 0.94 17.34
N ILE A 274 -11.41 0.61 17.71
CA ILE A 274 -11.99 -0.71 17.55
C ILE A 274 -13.29 -0.57 16.76
N ILE A 275 -13.38 -1.29 15.65
CA ILE A 275 -14.59 -1.36 14.85
C ILE A 275 -15.53 -2.39 15.47
N VAL A 276 -16.74 -1.96 15.76
CA VAL A 276 -17.81 -2.83 16.26
C VAL A 276 -18.72 -3.20 15.09
N SER A 277 -18.64 -4.46 14.68
CA SER A 277 -19.38 -5.03 13.54
C SER A 277 -19.46 -6.55 13.63
N PRO A 278 -20.40 -7.22 12.95
CA PRO A 278 -21.55 -6.65 12.23
C PRO A 278 -22.72 -6.30 13.17
N LEU A 279 -23.48 -5.26 12.84
CA LEU A 279 -24.63 -4.74 13.58
C LEU A 279 -25.86 -4.57 12.68
N GLU A 280 -27.04 -4.48 13.28
CA GLU A 280 -28.28 -4.20 12.56
C GLU A 280 -28.46 -2.70 12.26
N PRO A 281 -28.99 -2.34 11.07
CA PRO A 281 -29.27 -0.94 10.72
C PRO A 281 -30.39 -0.30 11.53
N GLY A 282 -30.16 0.93 12.00
CA GLY A 282 -31.13 1.73 12.73
C GLY A 282 -31.44 1.21 14.15
N LYS A 283 -30.62 0.30 14.69
CA LYS A 283 -30.72 -0.18 16.08
C LYS A 283 -29.78 0.58 16.99
N THR A 284 -30.11 0.61 18.28
CA THR A 284 -29.29 1.22 19.34
C THR A 284 -28.63 0.12 20.16
N TYR A 285 -27.35 0.31 20.45
CA TYR A 285 -26.53 -0.63 21.19
C TYR A 285 -25.97 0.01 22.45
N ILE A 286 -26.04 -0.71 23.58
CA ILE A 286 -25.28 -0.39 24.78
C ILE A 286 -23.85 -0.82 24.55
N THR A 287 -22.92 0.13 24.58
CA THR A 287 -21.51 -0.06 24.25
C THR A 287 -20.64 0.28 25.46
N ILE A 288 -19.69 -0.60 25.77
CA ILE A 288 -18.78 -0.48 26.91
C ILE A 288 -17.36 -0.79 26.42
N LEU A 289 -16.43 0.14 26.62
CA LEU A 289 -15.01 -0.13 26.42
C LEU A 289 -14.46 -0.81 27.67
N VAL A 290 -13.71 -1.89 27.47
CA VAL A 290 -13.03 -2.61 28.56
C VAL A 290 -11.52 -2.47 28.36
N ALA A 291 -10.84 -1.99 29.39
CA ALA A 291 -9.39 -1.95 29.49
C ALA A 291 -8.93 -3.03 30.47
N GLY A 292 -7.87 -3.76 30.14
CA GLY A 292 -7.40 -4.84 31.00
C GLY A 292 -6.01 -5.36 30.66
N ASP A 293 -5.62 -6.39 31.39
CA ASP A 293 -4.40 -7.17 31.18
C ASP A 293 -4.67 -8.53 30.51
N GLY A 294 -5.94 -8.90 30.34
CA GLY A 294 -6.40 -10.16 29.72
C GLY A 294 -6.41 -11.37 30.65
N ILE A 295 -6.05 -11.22 31.94
CA ILE A 295 -5.95 -12.34 32.87
C ILE A 295 -6.81 -12.10 34.13
N ARG A 296 -6.62 -10.98 34.83
CA ARG A 296 -7.16 -10.78 36.19
C ARG A 296 -7.70 -9.39 36.45
N ALA A 297 -7.24 -8.39 35.71
CA ALA A 297 -7.58 -7.00 35.94
C ALA A 297 -8.27 -6.43 34.72
N GLU A 298 -9.56 -6.14 34.85
CA GLU A 298 -10.36 -5.45 33.84
C GLU A 298 -11.13 -4.32 34.48
N THR A 299 -11.29 -3.22 33.76
CA THR A 299 -12.12 -2.10 34.17
C THR A 299 -12.96 -1.64 32.99
N LYS A 300 -14.26 -1.47 33.25
CA LYS A 300 -15.26 -1.12 32.25
C LYS A 300 -15.52 0.39 32.26
N SER A 301 -15.69 0.97 31.07
CA SER A 301 -16.17 2.34 30.93
C SER A 301 -17.60 2.49 31.43
N ASP A 302 -18.07 3.74 31.48
CA ASP A 302 -19.52 3.97 31.52
C ASP A 302 -20.17 3.42 30.23
N PRO A 303 -21.37 2.81 30.34
CA PRO A 303 -22.12 2.39 29.17
C PRO A 303 -22.60 3.59 28.37
N GLN A 304 -22.42 3.54 27.04
CA GLN A 304 -22.91 4.55 26.12
C GLN A 304 -23.87 3.92 25.11
N LEU A 305 -25.00 4.58 24.86
CA LEU A 305 -25.94 4.19 23.82
C LEU A 305 -25.44 4.72 22.46
N VAL A 306 -25.27 3.81 21.50
CA VAL A 306 -24.76 4.11 20.17
C VAL A 306 -25.71 3.54 19.13
N SER A 307 -26.29 4.39 18.30
CA SER A 307 -27.18 3.99 17.21
C SER A 307 -26.42 3.86 15.89
N THR A 308 -26.68 2.78 15.17
CA THR A 308 -26.23 2.64 13.77
C THR A 308 -27.05 3.56 12.86
N LEU A 309 -26.49 3.92 11.71
CA LEU A 309 -27.26 4.63 10.71
C LEU A 309 -28.39 3.73 10.19
N GLY A 310 -29.58 4.28 10.05
CA GLY A 310 -30.70 3.57 9.42
C GLY A 310 -30.39 3.31 7.95
N LYS A 311 -31.04 2.30 7.37
CA LYS A 311 -31.09 2.19 5.91
C LYS A 311 -31.85 3.41 5.42
N ASP A 312 -31.23 4.26 4.60
CA ASP A 312 -31.91 5.39 3.98
C ASP A 312 -33.16 4.85 3.29
N ARG A 313 -34.31 5.15 3.90
CA ARG A 313 -35.58 4.98 3.21
C ARG A 313 -35.56 6.09 2.18
N GLY A 314 -35.19 5.76 0.94
CA GLY A 314 -35.30 6.65 -0.21
C GLY A 314 -36.68 7.34 -0.23
N PRO A 315 -36.83 8.42 -1.02
CA PRO A 315 -38.05 9.23 -1.01
C PRO A 315 -39.27 8.31 -1.08
N ARG A 316 -40.16 8.44 -0.08
CA ARG A 316 -41.36 7.60 0.02
C ARG A 316 -42.10 7.74 -1.30
N VAL A 317 -42.41 6.63 -1.98
CA VAL A 317 -43.24 6.60 -3.21
C VAL A 317 -44.58 7.35 -3.02
N ARG A 318 -45.01 7.53 -1.77
CA ARG A 318 -46.15 8.38 -1.39
C ARG A 318 -46.05 9.84 -1.87
N ASP A 319 -44.84 10.37 -2.01
CA ASP A 319 -44.58 11.74 -2.43
C ASP A 319 -44.46 11.88 -3.97
N ALA A 320 -44.60 10.77 -4.72
CA ALA A 320 -44.68 10.74 -6.18
C ALA A 320 -46.12 10.55 -6.70
N SER A 321 -47.13 10.61 -5.82
CA SER A 321 -48.54 10.48 -6.20
C SER A 321 -48.99 11.58 -7.19
N TRP A 322 -48.35 12.75 -7.13
CA TRP A 322 -48.58 13.84 -8.09
C TRP A 322 -48.08 13.49 -9.50
N PHE A 323 -47.01 12.69 -9.63
CA PHE A 323 -46.44 12.28 -10.91
C PHE A 323 -47.36 11.29 -11.64
N ILE A 324 -48.00 10.38 -10.89
CA ILE A 324 -49.02 9.48 -11.42
C ILE A 324 -50.25 10.28 -11.90
N GLY A 325 -50.69 11.27 -11.12
CA GLY A 325 -51.77 12.18 -11.53
C GLY A 325 -51.44 12.99 -12.79
N LEU A 326 -50.19 13.45 -12.92
CA LEU A 326 -49.70 14.19 -14.09
C LEU A 326 -49.68 13.30 -15.34
N LEU A 327 -49.20 12.06 -15.24
CA LEU A 327 -49.18 11.11 -16.36
C LEU A 327 -50.60 10.75 -16.83
N VAL A 328 -51.54 10.55 -15.91
CA VAL A 328 -52.95 10.27 -16.24
C VAL A 328 -53.59 11.48 -16.92
N SER A 329 -53.35 12.69 -16.40
CA SER A 329 -53.86 13.93 -17.01
C SER A 329 -53.34 14.14 -18.43
N LEU A 330 -52.03 13.94 -18.64
CA LEU A 330 -51.42 14.04 -19.97
C LEU A 330 -52.00 13.01 -20.94
N SER A 331 -52.22 11.77 -20.47
CA SER A 331 -52.81 10.70 -21.28
C SER A 331 -54.24 11.02 -21.70
N ILE A 332 -55.06 11.57 -20.78
CA ILE A 332 -56.44 12.00 -21.10
C ILE A 332 -56.44 13.14 -22.11
N LEU A 333 -55.54 14.12 -21.98
CA LEU A 333 -55.43 15.24 -22.91
C LEU A 333 -55.08 14.77 -24.32
N VAL A 334 -54.14 13.82 -24.44
CA VAL A 334 -53.80 13.21 -25.73
C VAL A 334 -54.98 12.43 -26.31
N ILE A 335 -55.73 11.69 -25.51
CA ILE A 335 -56.94 10.97 -25.97
C ILE A 335 -58.00 11.96 -26.44
N VAL A 336 -58.23 13.06 -25.72
CA VAL A 336 -59.17 14.11 -26.13
C VAL A 336 -58.72 14.76 -27.44
N LEU A 337 -57.43 15.02 -27.62
CA LEU A 337 -56.89 15.51 -28.89
C LEU A 337 -57.11 14.51 -30.03
N ILE A 338 -56.91 13.21 -29.80
CA ILE A 338 -57.17 12.17 -30.80
C ILE A 338 -58.66 12.13 -31.17
N VAL A 339 -59.56 12.24 -30.18
CA VAL A 339 -61.01 12.28 -30.41
C VAL A 339 -61.41 13.55 -31.15
N VAL A 340 -60.89 14.72 -30.78
CA VAL A 340 -61.16 15.98 -31.48
C VAL A 340 -60.60 15.95 -32.90
N CYS A 341 -59.39 15.45 -33.10
CA CYS A 341 -58.82 15.23 -34.44
C CYS A 341 -59.69 14.26 -35.26
N GLY A 342 -60.17 13.16 -34.65
CA GLY A 342 -61.06 12.20 -35.29
C GLY A 342 -62.46 12.77 -35.63
N LEU A 343 -62.98 13.67 -34.80
CA LEU A 343 -64.26 14.35 -35.05
C LEU A 343 -64.12 15.49 -36.06
N MET A 344 -62.97 16.17 -36.08
CA MET A 344 -62.65 17.19 -37.10
C MET A 344 -62.40 16.57 -38.47
N THR A 345 -61.82 15.37 -38.56
CA THR A 345 -61.71 14.64 -39.83
C THR A 345 -63.07 14.13 -40.32
N GLN A 346 -64.00 13.79 -39.42
CA GLN A 346 -65.38 13.46 -39.82
C GLN A 346 -66.19 14.68 -40.30
N LYS A 347 -65.87 15.90 -39.85
CA LYS A 347 -66.52 17.15 -40.31
C LYS A 347 -65.79 17.87 -41.44
N GLY A 348 -64.56 17.46 -41.78
CA GLY A 348 -63.78 17.97 -42.92
C GLY A 348 -64.16 17.34 -44.28
N GLY A 349 -65.02 16.32 -44.30
CA GLY A 349 -65.48 15.64 -45.52
C GLY A 349 -66.56 16.37 -46.35
N GLN A 350 -66.95 17.59 -45.99
CA GLN A 350 -67.97 18.38 -46.71
C GLN A 350 -67.50 19.80 -47.07
N TYR A 351 -66.30 19.89 -47.64
CA TYR A 351 -65.90 21.01 -48.51
C TYR A 351 -65.24 20.50 -49.79
N SER A 352 -65.88 19.52 -50.44
CA SER A 352 -65.79 19.39 -51.90
C SER A 352 -66.80 20.39 -52.47
N LYS A 353 -66.37 21.65 -52.56
CA LYS A 353 -67.19 22.76 -53.05
C LYS A 353 -67.41 22.63 -54.54
N LEU A 354 -68.63 22.99 -54.95
CA LEU A 354 -68.92 23.75 -56.17
C LEU A 354 -67.71 24.59 -56.60
N GLU A 355 -66.98 24.11 -57.59
CA GLU A 355 -66.14 24.93 -58.46
C GLU A 355 -66.08 24.23 -59.82
N GLN A 356 -67.26 24.08 -60.42
CA GLN A 356 -67.43 23.64 -61.79
C GLN A 356 -68.52 24.49 -62.42
N ASP A 357 -68.26 25.80 -62.47
CA ASP A 357 -68.94 26.80 -63.31
C ASP A 357 -68.11 28.09 -63.32
N ALA A 358 -66.87 28.01 -63.82
CA ALA A 358 -66.19 29.14 -64.46
C ALA A 358 -64.93 28.62 -65.17
N LEU A 359 -64.86 28.92 -66.47
CA LEU A 359 -63.70 28.78 -67.36
C LEU A 359 -63.54 27.40 -68.03
N THR A 360 -64.48 27.18 -68.95
CA THR A 360 -64.28 26.80 -70.36
C THR A 360 -62.84 26.64 -70.89
N HIS A 361 -62.73 25.57 -71.70
CA HIS A 361 -61.99 25.44 -72.98
C HIS A 361 -60.49 25.08 -72.97
N ASP A 362 -60.25 23.86 -73.46
CA ASP A 362 -59.27 23.36 -74.46
C ASP A 362 -57.79 23.69 -74.30
N GLU A 363 -56.99 22.65 -74.05
CA GLU A 363 -56.26 21.80 -75.04
C GLU A 363 -55.01 22.55 -75.55
N ASP A 364 -53.82 21.98 -75.68
CA ASP A 364 -53.29 20.65 -75.48
C ASP A 364 -51.77 20.80 -75.60
N ASP A 365 -50.99 19.88 -75.04
CA ASP A 365 -50.39 18.80 -75.82
C ASP A 365 -49.07 18.28 -75.22
N LYS A 366 -49.05 16.95 -75.10
CA LYS A 366 -47.95 15.96 -75.01
C LYS A 366 -46.92 16.04 -73.88
N PHE A 367 -46.87 15.06 -72.96
CA PHE A 367 -46.71 13.60 -73.11
C PHE A 367 -45.29 13.19 -73.55
N ASN A 368 -44.55 12.68 -72.55
CA ASN A 368 -43.62 11.53 -72.59
C ASN A 368 -42.35 11.65 -73.48
N ASP A 369 -41.17 11.16 -73.09
CA ASP A 369 -40.95 9.85 -72.49
C ASP A 369 -39.55 9.71 -71.85
N TYR A 370 -39.54 8.90 -70.79
CA TYR A 370 -38.55 7.91 -70.36
C TYR A 370 -37.06 8.24 -70.03
N ASN A 371 -36.78 7.89 -68.76
CA ASN A 371 -35.66 7.07 -68.24
C ASN A 371 -34.24 7.70 -68.31
N ARG A 372 -33.43 7.79 -67.24
CA ARG A 372 -33.14 6.79 -66.20
C ARG A 372 -32.19 7.40 -65.15
N ALA A 373 -32.39 7.02 -63.87
CA ALA A 373 -31.43 7.00 -62.74
C ALA A 373 -30.84 8.34 -62.22
N SER A 374 -30.62 8.59 -60.93
CA SER A 374 -31.00 7.98 -59.64
C SER A 374 -30.53 8.98 -58.57
N SER A 375 -31.40 9.28 -57.58
CA SER A 375 -31.14 9.63 -56.15
C SER A 375 -29.85 10.37 -55.72
N ASP A 376 -29.82 11.35 -54.83
CA ASP A 376 -30.84 12.05 -54.02
C ASP A 376 -30.11 13.14 -53.19
N SER A 377 -30.86 14.18 -52.86
CA SER A 377 -30.81 15.05 -51.68
C SER A 377 -29.72 16.10 -51.41
N SER A 378 -30.26 17.31 -51.21
CA SER A 378 -30.03 18.29 -50.14
C SER A 378 -29.00 19.42 -50.34
N MET A 379 -29.52 20.66 -50.35
CA MET A 379 -28.76 21.91 -50.33
C MET A 379 -29.12 22.78 -49.10
N LYS A 380 -28.05 23.13 -48.37
CA LYS A 380 -27.62 24.49 -47.93
C LYS A 380 -28.57 25.32 -47.06
N HIS A 381 -28.20 25.54 -45.78
CA HIS A 381 -27.55 26.75 -45.20
C HIS A 381 -28.47 28.00 -45.14
N SER A 382 -28.57 28.81 -44.08
CA SER A 382 -27.70 29.07 -42.92
C SER A 382 -28.33 30.08 -41.93
N ARG A 383 -27.93 29.98 -40.64
CA ARG A 383 -27.76 31.04 -39.59
C ARG A 383 -29.03 31.68 -38.96
N SER A 384 -29.13 32.01 -37.66
CA SER A 384 -28.25 31.94 -36.46
C SER A 384 -29.03 32.34 -35.20
N SER A 385 -28.63 31.82 -34.02
CA SER A 385 -28.38 32.51 -32.72
C SER A 385 -29.04 31.96 -31.42
N LEU A 386 -28.14 31.46 -30.54
CA LEU A 386 -27.97 31.65 -29.08
C LEU A 386 -28.86 30.95 -27.99
N HIS A 387 -28.14 30.12 -27.20
CA HIS A 387 -28.29 29.70 -25.77
C HIS A 387 -29.51 28.83 -25.38
N ASP A 388 -29.45 27.80 -24.52
CA ASP A 388 -28.48 27.28 -23.54
C ASP A 388 -28.84 25.80 -23.18
N SER A 389 -27.83 25.01 -22.80
CA SER A 389 -27.72 23.72 -22.04
C SER A 389 -28.82 22.62 -22.02
N THR A 390 -28.41 21.36 -22.31
CA THR A 390 -28.27 20.19 -21.37
C THR A 390 -28.13 18.83 -22.11
N ALA A 391 -27.22 17.95 -21.59
CA ALA A 391 -27.14 16.46 -21.64
C ALA A 391 -27.19 15.72 -23.03
N GLU A 392 -26.58 14.57 -23.32
CA GLU A 392 -26.02 13.41 -22.60
C GLU A 392 -25.30 12.49 -23.64
N LEU A 393 -24.36 11.62 -23.21
CA LEU A 393 -23.91 10.34 -23.85
C LEU A 393 -23.26 10.40 -25.27
N ASP A 394 -22.26 9.61 -25.69
CA ASP A 394 -21.73 8.34 -25.21
C ASP A 394 -20.32 8.03 -25.78
N ALA A 395 -19.62 7.12 -25.10
CA ALA A 395 -18.62 6.13 -25.56
C ALA A 395 -17.45 6.50 -26.52
N ASP A 396 -16.21 6.25 -26.08
CA ASP A 396 -15.51 4.98 -26.40
C ASP A 396 -13.98 5.13 -26.34
N LYS A 397 -13.35 4.52 -25.32
CA LYS A 397 -11.96 4.02 -25.28
C LYS A 397 -11.60 3.59 -23.86
N ARG A 398 -11.93 2.35 -23.50
CA ARG A 398 -11.21 1.63 -22.44
C ARG A 398 -10.73 0.28 -22.98
N ARG A 399 -9.40 0.18 -23.04
CA ARG A 399 -8.63 -1.06 -23.16
C ARG A 399 -8.96 -1.93 -21.95
N THR A 400 -9.63 -3.05 -22.19
CA THR A 400 -9.77 -4.14 -21.20
C THR A 400 -8.76 -5.22 -21.57
N TYR A 401 -7.87 -5.56 -20.63
CA TYR A 401 -7.07 -6.79 -20.69
C TYR A 401 -7.99 -7.95 -20.33
N LEU A 402 -8.36 -8.74 -21.33
CA LEU A 402 -9.00 -10.05 -21.19
C LEU A 402 -7.89 -11.11 -21.08
N VAL A 403 -7.74 -11.70 -19.90
CA VAL A 403 -6.97 -12.93 -19.70
C VAL A 403 -7.85 -14.09 -20.15
N LYS A 404 -7.48 -14.71 -21.28
CA LYS A 404 -8.04 -15.97 -21.76
C LYS A 404 -7.61 -17.09 -20.82
N TYR A 405 -8.58 -17.77 -20.22
CA TYR A 405 -8.42 -19.19 -19.84
C TYR A 405 -8.47 -20.00 -21.13
N GLY A 406 -7.37 -20.67 -21.45
CA GLY A 406 -7.29 -21.70 -22.46
C GLY A 406 -7.10 -23.03 -21.76
N GLU A 407 -8.06 -23.93 -21.96
CA GLU A 407 -7.94 -25.37 -21.76
C GLU A 407 -6.73 -25.91 -22.52
N SER A 408 -5.98 -26.80 -21.88
CA SER A 408 -5.18 -27.81 -22.55
C SER A 408 -5.43 -29.14 -21.85
N GLU A 409 -6.21 -30.00 -22.49
CA GLU A 409 -6.26 -31.42 -22.19
C GLU A 409 -5.00 -32.13 -22.69
N GLY A 410 -4.52 -33.07 -21.87
CA GLY A 410 -4.11 -34.41 -22.32
C GLY A 410 -2.77 -34.57 -23.02
N PHE A 411 -1.76 -35.02 -22.26
CA PHE A 411 -1.02 -36.22 -22.67
C PHE A 411 -0.63 -37.03 -21.43
N ALA A 412 -1.14 -38.25 -21.39
CA ALA A 412 -0.79 -39.29 -20.44
C ALA A 412 0.58 -39.87 -20.81
N SER A 413 1.41 -40.16 -19.82
CA SER A 413 2.42 -41.21 -19.89
C SER A 413 2.40 -41.98 -18.58
N ASP A 414 2.10 -43.26 -18.75
CA ASP A 414 1.89 -44.30 -17.76
C ASP A 414 3.21 -44.81 -17.15
N GLY A 415 3.11 -45.30 -15.92
CA GLY A 415 3.91 -46.39 -15.34
C GLY A 415 5.42 -46.20 -15.11
N GLN A 416 5.83 -46.18 -13.83
CA GLN A 416 6.30 -47.41 -13.17
C GLN A 416 6.63 -47.17 -11.69
N ASN A 417 5.97 -47.98 -10.84
CA ASN A 417 6.37 -48.32 -9.48
C ASN A 417 7.84 -48.76 -9.43
N GLU A 418 8.58 -48.40 -8.39
CA GLU A 418 9.35 -49.32 -7.53
C GLU A 418 9.86 -48.56 -6.28
N ASP A 419 9.28 -48.88 -5.13
CA ASP A 419 9.95 -48.97 -3.82
C ASP A 419 9.79 -50.45 -3.42
N PRO A 420 10.74 -51.13 -2.75
CA PRO A 420 11.28 -50.63 -1.48
C PRO A 420 12.74 -51.07 -1.11
N ASN A 421 13.17 -50.55 0.03
CA ASN A 421 14.11 -51.13 1.01
C ASN A 421 15.59 -50.69 1.05
N ASN A 422 15.95 -50.40 2.31
CA ASN A 422 17.23 -50.62 2.99
C ASN A 422 18.38 -49.67 2.65
N PHE A 423 18.85 -48.94 3.66
CA PHE A 423 20.15 -49.25 4.27
C PHE A 423 20.29 -48.59 5.65
N SER A 424 20.46 -49.44 6.65
CA SER A 424 21.10 -49.13 7.93
C SER A 424 22.57 -49.54 7.84
N THR A 425 23.43 -48.80 8.55
CA THR A 425 24.67 -49.22 9.25
C THR A 425 26.04 -48.84 8.63
N ALA A 426 26.87 -48.22 9.51
CA ALA A 426 28.34 -48.07 9.54
C ALA A 426 28.99 -47.24 8.43
N VAL A 427 29.87 -46.25 8.70
CA VAL A 427 30.95 -46.13 9.71
C VAL A 427 31.02 -44.70 10.26
#